data_AF-A0A1I2UU93-F1
#
_entry.id   AF-A0A1I2UU93-F1
#
_cell.length_a   1.000
_cell.length_b   1.000
_cell.length_c   1.000
_cell.angle_alpha   90.00
_cell.angle_beta   90.00
_cell.angle_gamma   90.00
#
_symmetry.space_group_name_H-M   'P 1'
#
loop_
_entity.id
_entity.type
_entity.pdbx_description
1 polymer ?
#
loop_
_entity_poly.entity_id
_entity_poly.type
_entity_poly.pdbx_seq_one_letter_code
_entity_poly.pdbx_strand_id
1 'polypeptide(L)' 'IRDLLTTGRTTILKGLTSKAGKKFNARLVLNEDYTTSFEFKSRKGKPRGR' A
#
# COMPACT_ATOMS: atom_id res chain seq x y z
N ILE A 1 14.48 -0.76 -2.80
CA ILE A 1 14.58 -1.39 -1.45
C ILE A 1 15.18 -0.42 -0.43
N ARG A 2 16.15 0.42 -0.81
CA ARG A 2 16.81 1.38 0.10
C ARG A 2 15.84 2.29 0.87
N ASP A 3 14.77 2.77 0.22
CA ASP A 3 13.81 3.70 0.82
C ASP A 3 13.02 3.13 2.00
N LEU A 4 12.69 1.83 1.98
CA LEU A 4 11.98 1.17 3.09
C LEU A 4 12.84 1.15 4.36
N LEU A 5 14.14 0.93 4.18
CA LEU A 5 15.11 0.84 5.28
C LEU A 5 15.51 2.23 5.82
N THR A 6 15.43 3.29 5.01
CA THR A 6 15.84 4.65 5.41
C THR A 6 14.69 5.53 5.90
N THR A 7 13.50 5.40 5.31
CA THR A 7 12.34 6.26 5.64
C THR A 7 11.19 5.51 6.29
N GLY A 8 11.31 4.18 6.44
CA GLY A 8 10.23 3.33 6.98
C GLY A 8 9.02 3.24 6.05
N ARG A 9 9.08 3.80 4.84
CA ARG A 9 7.97 3.79 3.87
C ARG A 9 8.53 3.63 2.46
N THR A 10 7.78 2.95 1.61
CA THR A 10 8.11 2.85 0.18
C THR A 10 7.29 3.82 -0.65
N THR A 11 7.76 4.05 -1.88
CA THR A 11 6.96 4.67 -2.93
C THR A 11 5.76 3.80 -3.29
N ILE A 12 4.75 4.40 -3.92
CA ILE A 12 3.55 3.67 -4.33
C ILE A 12 3.94 2.64 -5.40
N LEU A 13 3.84 1.36 -5.03
CA LEU A 13 3.99 0.24 -5.94
C LEU A 13 2.69 0.14 -6.74
N LYS A 14 2.83 0.27 -8.07
CA LYS A 14 1.70 0.17 -9.00
C LYS A 14 1.59 -1.26 -9.53
N GLY A 15 0.37 -1.75 -9.68
CA GLY A 15 0.12 -3.06 -10.31
C GLY A 15 0.34 -4.28 -9.41
N LEU A 16 0.31 -4.10 -8.08
CA LEU A 16 0.29 -5.23 -7.13
C LEU A 16 -0.98 -6.04 -7.36
N THR A 17 -0.87 -7.36 -7.37
CA THR A 17 -2.01 -8.26 -7.59
C THR A 17 -2.37 -8.92 -6.27
N SER A 18 -3.64 -8.80 -5.86
CA SER A 18 -4.14 -9.47 -4.66
C SER A 18 -4.26 -10.97 -4.89
N LYS A 19 -4.40 -11.74 -3.80
CA LYS A 19 -4.72 -13.17 -3.89
C LYS A 19 -6.01 -13.46 -4.67
N ALA A 20 -6.92 -12.47 -4.74
CA ALA A 20 -8.14 -12.53 -5.54
C ALA A 20 -7.97 -12.07 -7.00
N GLY A 21 -6.73 -11.88 -7.48
CA GLY A 21 -6.43 -11.46 -8.85
C GLY A 21 -6.67 -9.97 -9.15
N LYS A 22 -7.02 -9.16 -8.15
CA LYS A 22 -7.29 -7.73 -8.37
C LYS A 22 -6.00 -6.92 -8.34
N LYS A 23 -5.79 -6.12 -9.38
CA LYS A 23 -4.68 -5.16 -9.42
C LYS A 23 -4.98 -3.95 -8.56
N PHE A 24 -4.07 -3.59 -7.68
CA PHE A 24 -4.15 -2.42 -6.83
C PHE A 24 -2.80 -1.72 -6.74
N ASN A 25 -2.84 -0.47 -6.29
CA ASN A 25 -1.65 0.32 -6.02
C ASN A 25 -1.58 0.57 -4.52
N ALA A 26 -0.46 0.23 -3.89
CA ALA A 26 -0.24 0.42 -2.46
C ALA A 26 1.22 0.80 -2.18
N ARG A 27 1.46 1.46 -1.06
CA ARG A 27 2.80 1.58 -0.48
C ARG A 27 2.95 0.58 0.65
N LEU A 28 4.15 0.03 0.81
CA LEU A 28 4.56 -0.69 2.02
C LEU A 28 5.06 0.32 3.06
N VAL A 29 4.57 0.19 4.28
CA VAL A 29 5.00 0.95 5.45
C VAL A 29 5.58 -0.03 6.46
N LEU A 30 6.78 0.25 6.95
CA LEU A 30 7.37 -0.43 8.09
C LEU A 30 6.88 0.27 9.36
N ASN A 31 6.17 -0.45 10.21
CA ASN A 31 5.74 0.05 11.51
C ASN A 31 6.88 -0.12 12.53
N GLU A 32 6.73 0.52 13.69
CA GLU A 32 7.70 0.46 14.78
C GLU A 32 7.90 -0.97 15.32
N ASP A 33 6.88 -1.83 15.19
CA ASP A 33 6.93 -3.26 15.54
C ASP A 33 7.66 -4.13 14.49
N TYR A 34 8.38 -3.52 13.55
CA TYR A 34 8.99 -4.19 12.39
C TYR A 34 7.99 -4.93 11.47
N THR A 35 6.70 -4.67 11.62
CA THR A 35 5.65 -5.20 10.76
C THR A 35 5.52 -4.37 9.50
N THR A 36 5.17 -5.02 8.38
CA THR A 36 4.92 -4.32 7.12
C THR A 36 3.42 -4.21 6.85
N SER A 37 2.92 -2.99 6.70
CA SER A 37 1.53 -2.69 6.40
C SER A 37 1.37 -2.18 4.97
N PHE A 38 0.24 -2.50 4.34
CA PHE A 38 -0.14 -1.94 3.04
C PHE A 38 -0.99 -0.70 3.23
N GLU A 39 -0.51 0.42 2.71
CA GLU A 39 -1.28 1.65 2.67
C GLU A 39 -1.68 1.99 1.23
N PHE A 40 -2.98 1.98 0.99
CA PHE A 40 -3.56 2.25 -0.31
C PHE A 40 -3.82 3.75 -0.40
N LYS A 41 -3.39 4.40 -1.47
CA LYS A 41 -3.78 5.80 -1.70
C LYS A 41 -5.30 5.82 -1.83
N SER A 42 -5.99 6.43 -0.87
CA SER A 42 -7.45 6.50 -0.89
C SER A 42 -7.85 7.19 -2.19
N ARG A 43 -8.47 6.43 -3.09
CA ARG A 43 -9.21 7.04 -4.18
C ARG A 43 -10.43 7.65 -3.48
N LYS A 44 -10.42 8.97 -3.25
CA LYS A 44 -11.66 9.74 -3.01
C LYS A 44 -12.59 9.39 -4.18
N GLY A 45 -13.45 8.41 -3.96
CA GLY A 45 -14.00 7.60 -5.05
C GLY A 45 -15.29 6.94 -4.62
N LYS A 46 -16.25 7.83 -4.31
CA LYS A 46 -17.70 7.66 -4.20
C LYS A 46 -18.22 6.77 -3.04
N PRO A 47 -19.17 7.27 -2.23
CA PRO A 47 -19.87 6.43 -1.26
C PRO A 47 -20.45 5.23 -1.99
N ARG A 48 -20.21 4.03 -1.45
CA ARG A 48 -20.91 2.82 -1.89
C ARG A 48 -22.37 3.01 -1.50
N GLY A 49 -23.16 3.55 -2.42
CA GLY A 49 -24.61 3.62 -2.30
C GLY A 49 -25.16 2.20 -2.18
N ARG A 50 -26.00 2.02 -1.17
CA ARG A 50 -26.99 0.96 -1.13
C ARG A 50 -28.33 1.58 -1.52
#